data_AF-A0A2H0QIJ9-F1
#
_entry.id   AF-A0A2H0QIJ9-F1
#
_cell.length_a   1.000
_cell.length_b   1.000
_cell.length_c   1.000
_cell.angle_alpha   90.00
_cell.angle_beta   90.00
_cell.angle_gamma   90.00
#
_symmetry.space_group_name_H-M   'P 1'
#
loop_
_entity.id
_entity.type
_entity.pdbx_description
1 polymer ?
#
loop_
_entity_poly.entity_id
_entity_poly.type
_entity_poly.pdbx_seq_one_letter_code
_entity_poly.pdbx_strand_id
1 'polypeptide(L)' 'MECGEKHYLKLLKNHKGIKSYSRPTGKFTLAHRPNGSCLFLENSRCTIYQKRPETCRNHPEIGPRPGFCAYKEKN' A
#
# COMPACT_ATOMS: atom_id res chain seq x y z
N MET A 1 2.06 5.49 -24.41
CA MET A 1 1.55 6.76 -23.83
C MET A 1 2.39 7.06 -22.60
N GLU A 2 3.49 7.79 -22.78
CA GLU A 2 4.45 8.06 -21.69
C GLU A 2 4.07 9.38 -21.01
N CYS A 3 3.16 9.30 -20.04
CA CYS A 3 2.84 10.44 -19.20
C CYS A 3 4.08 10.74 -18.33
N GLY A 4 4.85 11.77 -18.70
CA GLY A 4 6.13 12.08 -18.07
C GLY A 4 6.07 12.12 -16.55
N GLU A 5 7.10 11.56 -15.91
CA GLU A 5 7.23 11.34 -14.45
C GLU A 5 6.78 12.54 -13.60
N LYS A 6 7.09 13.77 -14.06
CA LYS A 6 6.72 15.03 -13.38
C LYS A 6 5.21 15.26 -13.33
N HIS A 7 4.49 14.94 -14.40
CA HIS A 7 3.04 15.09 -14.47
C HIS A 7 2.35 14.07 -13.55
N TYR A 8 2.86 12.84 -13.54
CA TYR A 8 2.36 11.76 -12.69
C TYR A 8 2.53 12.10 -11.21
N LEU A 9 3.70 12.57 -10.78
CA LEU A 9 3.95 13.00 -9.39
C LEU A 9 3.04 14.14 -8.93
N LYS A 10 2.69 15.06 -9.84
CA LYS A 10 1.77 16.17 -9.55
C LYS A 10 0.33 15.68 -9.34
N LEU A 11 -0.14 14.75 -10.18
CA LEU A 11 -1.45 14.11 -10.01
C LEU A 11 -1.53 13.30 -8.72
N LEU A 12 -0.45 12.61 -8.36
CA LEU A 12 -0.37 11.78 -7.15
C LEU A 12 -0.34 12.61 -5.86
N LYS A 13 0.29 13.79 -5.85
CA LYS A 13 0.20 14.74 -4.73
C LYS A 13 -1.25 15.12 -4.40
N ASN A 14 -2.12 15.14 -5.41
CA ASN A 14 -3.54 15.43 -5.24
C ASN A 14 -4.36 14.20 -4.81
N HIS A 15 -3.76 13.01 -4.81
CA HIS A 15 -4.45 11.76 -4.50
C HIS A 15 -4.40 11.46 -2.99
N LYS A 16 -5.55 11.49 -2.33
CA LYS A 16 -5.67 11.32 -0.86
C LYS A 16 -5.18 9.97 -0.30
N GLY A 17 -4.90 8.98 -1.15
CA GLY A 17 -4.52 7.63 -0.76
C GLY A 17 -3.02 7.37 -0.68
N ILE A 18 -2.16 8.34 -1.00
CA ILE A 18 -0.71 8.15 -1.11
C ILE A 18 0.00 8.98 -0.05
N LYS A 19 0.90 8.34 0.68
CA LYS A 19 1.73 8.97 1.71
C LYS A 19 3.03 9.53 1.13
N SER A 20 3.72 8.73 0.32
CA SER A 20 5.05 9.07 -0.18
C SER A 20 5.38 8.32 -1.47
N TYR A 21 6.36 8.84 -2.19
CA TYR A 21 6.93 8.22 -3.38
C TYR A 21 8.44 8.08 -3.22
N SER A 22 8.95 6.87 -3.46
CA SER A 22 10.37 6.59 -3.50
C SER A 22 10.89 6.66 -4.94
N ARG A 23 11.53 7.79 -5.30
CA ARG A 23 12.24 7.96 -6.59
C ARG A 23 13.15 6.77 -6.97
N PRO A 24 14.03 6.25 -6.09
CA PRO A 24 15.00 5.23 -6.51
C PRO A 24 14.36 3.89 -6.90
N THR A 25 13.18 3.57 -6.36
CA THR A 25 12.50 2.30 -6.63
C THR A 25 11.25 2.47 -7.50
N GLY A 26 10.84 3.70 -7.80
CA GLY A 26 9.57 4.00 -8.46
C GLY A 26 8.33 3.58 -7.65
N LYS A 27 8.49 3.27 -6.35
CA LYS A 27 7.41 2.70 -5.52
C LYS A 27 6.60 3.79 -4.82
N PHE A 28 5.29 3.57 -4.75
CA PHE A 28 4.36 4.40 -3.99
C PHE A 28 4.04 3.76 -2.65
N THR A 29 4.10 4.56 -1.59
CA THR A 29 3.68 4.17 -0.26
C THR A 29 2.25 4.67 -0.04
N LEU A 30 1.32 3.76 0.17
CA LEU A 30 -0.06 4.09 0.52
C LEU A 30 -0.11 4.82 1.86
N ALA A 31 -1.06 5.74 1.99
CA ALA A 31 -1.40 6.31 3.28
C ALA A 31 -2.06 5.26 4.18
N HIS A 32 -1.85 5.42 5.49
CA HIS A 32 -2.43 4.57 6.52
C HIS A 32 -3.41 5.40 7.34
N ARG A 33 -4.36 4.73 7.98
CA ARG A 33 -5.23 5.33 8.99
C ARG A 33 -4.40 5.73 10.22
N PRO A 34 -4.91 6.64 11.08
CA PRO A 34 -4.23 7.03 12.32
C PRO A 34 -3.94 5.85 13.26
N ASN A 35 -4.73 4.78 13.19
CA ASN A 35 -4.51 3.53 13.93
C ASN A 35 -3.45 2.60 13.30
N GLY A 36 -2.73 3.04 12.26
CA GLY A 36 -1.73 2.24 11.54
C GLY A 36 -2.31 1.21 10.56
N SER A 37 -3.64 1.10 10.43
CA SER A 37 -4.27 0.17 9.49
C SER A 37 -4.23 0.70 8.05
N CYS A 38 -4.20 -0.22 7.07
CA CYS A 38 -4.33 0.13 5.65
C CYS A 38 -5.65 0.87 5.39
N LEU A 39 -5.65 1.89 4.53
CA LEU A 39 -6.86 2.67 4.16
C LEU A 39 -7.99 1.81 3.57
N PHE A 40 -7.65 0.73 2.89
CA PHE A 40 -8.62 -0.16 2.26
C PHE A 40 -9.08 -1.31 3.16
N LEU A 41 -8.61 -1.38 4.41
CA LEU A 41 -9.03 -2.42 5.34
C LEU A 41 -10.33 -1.99 6.04
N GLU A 42 -11.40 -2.74 5.92
CA GLU A 42 -12.67 -2.51 6.60
C GLU A 42 -13.19 -3.85 7.15
N ASN A 43 -13.61 -3.92 8.41
CA ASN A 43 -14.12 -5.16 9.02
C ASN A 43 -13.17 -6.37 8.82
N SER A 44 -11.86 -6.16 8.98
CA SER A 44 -10.81 -7.17 8.76
C SER A 44 -10.71 -7.72 7.33
N ARG A 45 -11.34 -7.08 6.35
CA ARG A 45 -11.28 -7.44 4.92
C ARG A 45 -10.87 -6.23 4.09
N CYS A 46 -10.07 -6.46 3.04
CA CYS A 46 -9.74 -5.38 2.11
C CYS A 46 -10.93 -5.10 1.18
N THR A 47 -11.34 -3.83 1.06
CA THR A 47 -12.42 -3.36 0.18
C THR A 47 -12.09 -3.55 -1.30
N ILE A 48 -10.81 -3.46 -1.68
CA ILE A 48 -10.33 -3.65 -3.05
C ILE A 48 -9.82 -5.07 -3.31
N TYR A 49 -10.57 -6.09 -2.87
CA TYR A 49 -10.09 -7.48 -2.84
C TYR A 49 -9.50 -7.97 -4.18
N GLN A 50 -10.15 -7.67 -5.30
CA GLN A 50 -9.71 -8.09 -6.63
C GLN A 50 -8.44 -7.36 -7.10
N LYS A 51 -8.31 -6.08 -6.73
CA LYS A 51 -7.19 -5.19 -7.12
C LYS A 51 -6.08 -5.12 -6.06
N ARG A 52 -6.00 -6.11 -5.17
CA ARG A 52 -4.95 -6.16 -4.15
C ARG A 52 -3.58 -6.20 -4.82
N PRO A 53 -2.64 -5.32 -4.42
CA PRO A 53 -1.28 -5.37 -4.92
C PRO A 53 -0.60 -6.66 -4.49
N GLU A 54 0.43 -7.06 -5.23
CA GLU A 54 1.20 -8.28 -4.96
C GLU A 54 1.77 -8.30 -3.54
N THR A 55 2.18 -7.15 -3.00
CA THR A 55 2.60 -7.01 -1.60
C THR A 55 1.55 -7.52 -0.61
N CYS A 56 0.26 -7.30 -0.88
CA CYS A 56 -0.83 -7.77 -0.01
C CYS A 56 -1.20 -9.23 -0.29
N ARG A 57 -1.00 -9.73 -1.52
CA ARG A 57 -1.26 -11.13 -1.89
C ARG A 57 -0.17 -12.08 -1.38
N ASN A 58 1.08 -11.64 -1.44
CA ASN A 58 2.27 -12.41 -1.08
C ASN A 58 2.79 -12.05 0.33
N HIS A 59 1.97 -11.41 1.16
CA HIS A 59 2.30 -11.26 2.58
C HIS A 59 2.23 -12.64 3.25
N PRO A 60 3.19 -13.04 4.10
CA PRO A 60 4.23 -12.25 4.76
C PRO A 60 5.60 -12.24 4.09
N GLU A 61 5.79 -12.93 2.97
CA GLU A 61 7.09 -12.97 2.27
C GLU A 61 7.51 -11.59 1.77
N ILE A 62 6.55 -10.80 1.27
CA ILE A 62 6.79 -9.45 0.76
C ILE A 62 6.31 -8.42 1.79
N GLY A 63 7.25 -7.63 2.33
CA GLY A 63 6.93 -6.57 3.29
C GLY A 63 8.16 -5.94 3.95
N PRO A 64 7.97 -4.99 4.89
CA PRO A 64 9.07 -4.37 5.63
C PRO A 64 9.79 -5.35 6.58
N ARG A 65 9.10 -6.42 7.01
CA ARG A 65 9.67 -7.56 7.71
C ARG A 65 9.29 -8.84 6.96
N PRO A 66 10.10 -9.29 5.99
CA PRO A 66 9.80 -10.51 5.25
C PRO A 66 9.76 -11.71 6.20
N GLY A 67 8.76 -12.58 6.05
CA GLY A 67 8.56 -13.76 6.88
C GLY A 67 7.86 -13.51 8.23
N PHE A 68 7.54 -12.26 8.57
CA PHE A 68 6.82 -11.92 9.80
C PHE A 68 5.35 -11.59 9.53
N CYS A 69 4.43 -12.41 10.06
CA CYS A 69 3.00 -12.12 10.06
C CYS A 69 2.60 -11.49 11.41
N ALA A 70 2.00 -10.30 11.37
CA ALA A 70 1.51 -9.62 12.57
C ALA A 70 0.19 -10.20 13.10
N TYR A 71 -0.48 -11.06 12.31
CA TYR A 71 -1.67 -11.78 12.73
C TYR A 71 -1.27 -12.85 13.76
N LYS A 72 -1.69 -12.67 15.00
CA LYS A 72 -1.67 -13.72 16.02
C LYS A 72 -3.09 -14.25 16.12
N GLU A 73 -3.28 -15.53 15.82
CA GLU A 73 -4.55 -16.20 16.11
C GLU A 73 -4.84 -16.02 17.60
N LYS A 74 -5.99 -15.47 17.96
CA LYS A 74 -6.43 -15.43 19.34
C LYS A 74 -6.89 -16.84 19.69
N ASN A 75 -6.04 -17.60 20.40
CA ASN A 75 -6.51 -18.70 21.25
C ASN A 75 -7.27 -18.12 22.44
#